data_AF-A0A2N1KWZ0-F1
#
_entry.id   AF-A0A2N1KWZ0-F1
#
_cell.length_a   1.000
_cell.length_b   1.000
_cell.length_c   1.000
_cell.angle_alpha   90.00
_cell.angle_beta   90.00
_cell.angle_gamma   90.00
#
_symmetry.space_group_name_H-M   'P 1'
#
loop_
_entity.id
_entity.type
_entity.pdbx_description
1 polymer ?
#
loop_
_entity_poly.entity_id
_entity_poly.type
_entity_poly.pdbx_seq_one_letter_code
_entity_poly.pdbx_strand_id
1 'polypeptide(L)'
;MNKRPILDVKLVSVGQIVPRLHYGKYSREWWTIRGDSNLEEGALLYPIRVGWQTVIEQNNKHFYMHITEGNENSEIQPGYRCHSGSKFSDIEAAPSYAITSLYKRIFPDSMTKFSGPFVLGWDNNEFLEASLKDVHFQAFAIKIDGKIL
;
A
#
# COMPACT_ATOMS: atom_id res chain seq x y z
N MET A 1 31.49 -4.67 7.94
CA MET A 1 30.02 -4.78 7.76
C MET A 1 29.57 -3.61 6.92
N ASN A 2 29.31 -3.81 5.62
CA ASN A 2 28.72 -2.75 4.81
C ASN A 2 27.29 -2.51 5.32
N LYS A 3 27.03 -1.31 5.85
CA LYS A 3 25.67 -0.85 6.13
C LYS A 3 24.90 -0.98 4.82
N ARG A 4 23.88 -1.83 4.80
CA ARG A 4 22.94 -1.87 3.68
C ARG A 4 22.42 -0.45 3.48
N PRO A 5 22.40 0.10 2.26
CA PRO A 5 21.72 1.37 2.03
C PRO A 5 20.32 1.23 2.59
N ILE A 6 19.94 2.13 3.49
CA ILE A 6 18.57 2.21 3.97
C ILE A 6 17.76 2.57 2.72
N LEU A 7 16.92 1.64 2.27
CA LEU A 7 15.96 1.96 1.22
C LEU A 7 15.08 3.09 1.76
N ASP A 8 15.01 4.19 1.01
CA ASP A 8 14.16 5.33 1.32
C ASP A 8 12.95 5.31 0.39
N VAL A 9 11.76 5.53 0.95
CA VAL A 9 10.50 5.54 0.21
C VAL A 9 10.01 6.97 0.15
N LYS A 10 9.73 7.45 -1.07
CA LYS A 10 9.26 8.81 -1.29
C LYS A 10 7.82 8.79 -1.79
N LEU A 11 6.98 9.67 -1.24
CA LEU A 11 5.62 9.89 -1.70
C LEU A 11 5.66 10.73 -2.98
N VAL A 12 5.02 10.24 -4.03
CA VAL A 12 4.94 10.91 -5.35
C VAL A 12 3.56 11.54 -5.54
N SER A 13 2.51 10.81 -5.16
CA SER A 13 1.12 11.27 -5.23
C SER A 13 0.32 10.68 -4.08
N VAL A 14 -0.53 11.50 -3.48
CA VAL A 14 -1.44 11.08 -2.40
C VAL A 14 -2.67 10.36 -2.98
N GLY A 15 -2.96 10.48 -4.29
CA GLY A 15 -4.18 9.92 -4.87
C GLY A 15 -5.46 10.61 -4.40
N GLN A 16 -6.56 9.87 -4.33
CA GLN A 16 -7.89 10.39 -3.98
C GLN A 16 -8.71 9.43 -3.10
N ILE A 17 -9.60 10.03 -2.30
CA ILE A 17 -10.70 9.32 -1.66
C ILE A 17 -11.84 9.23 -2.67
N VAL A 18 -12.20 8.01 -3.04
CA VAL A 18 -13.36 7.74 -3.91
C VAL A 18 -14.55 7.39 -3.02
N PRO A 19 -15.63 8.22 -2.95
CA PRO A 19 -16.72 8.02 -2.00
C PRO A 19 -17.38 6.65 -2.08
N ARG A 20 -17.61 6.14 -3.30
CA ARG A 20 -18.19 4.80 -3.53
C ARG A 20 -17.35 3.68 -2.91
N LEU A 21 -16.03 3.84 -2.89
CA LEU A 21 -15.11 2.84 -2.37
C LEU A 21 -14.90 3.01 -0.88
N HIS A 22 -14.64 4.22 -0.39
CA HIS A 22 -14.23 4.44 1.00
C HIS A 22 -15.41 4.53 1.97
N TYR A 23 -16.62 4.83 1.47
CA TYR A 23 -17.84 5.00 2.29
C TYR A 23 -19.02 4.14 1.80
N GLY A 24 -18.82 3.33 0.76
CA GLY A 24 -19.87 2.46 0.21
C GLY A 24 -19.95 1.09 0.86
N LYS A 25 -20.75 0.20 0.27
CA LYS A 25 -21.05 -1.16 0.76
C LYS A 25 -19.80 -2.00 1.06
N TYR A 26 -18.72 -1.80 0.31
CA TYR A 26 -17.47 -2.57 0.42
C TYR A 26 -16.33 -1.74 1.02
N SER A 27 -16.66 -0.71 1.80
CA SER A 27 -15.67 0.21 2.36
C SER A 27 -14.58 -0.48 3.15
N ARG A 28 -14.88 -1.55 3.87
CA ARG A 28 -13.90 -2.30 4.66
C ARG A 28 -12.65 -2.71 3.87
N GLU A 29 -12.77 -2.95 2.57
CA GLU A 29 -11.63 -3.34 1.71
C GLU A 29 -10.67 -2.17 1.41
N TRP A 30 -11.08 -0.92 1.69
CA TRP A 30 -10.38 0.32 1.36
C TRP A 30 -9.80 1.04 2.58
N TRP A 31 -9.75 0.36 3.72
CA TRP A 31 -9.16 0.86 4.96
C TRP A 31 -8.20 -0.18 5.54
N THR A 32 -7.07 0.28 6.07
CA THR A 32 -6.05 -0.58 6.68
C THR A 32 -5.83 -0.23 8.15
N ILE A 33 -5.49 -1.26 8.93
CA ILE A 33 -5.00 -1.10 10.31
C ILE A 33 -3.49 -0.86 10.26
N ARG A 34 -2.98 0.00 11.14
CA ARG A 34 -1.54 0.14 11.36
C ARG A 34 -1.05 -1.03 12.21
N GLY A 35 0.06 -1.66 11.83
CA GLY A 35 0.48 -2.97 12.37
C GLY A 35 0.70 -3.04 13.90
N ASP A 36 0.88 -1.91 14.58
CA ASP A 36 1.06 -1.78 16.04
C ASP A 36 -0.22 -1.36 16.78
N SER A 37 -1.37 -1.31 16.12
CA SER A 37 -2.63 -0.84 16.72
C SER A 37 -3.22 -1.85 17.73
N ASN A 38 -3.70 -1.36 18.87
CA ASN A 38 -4.42 -2.16 19.86
C ASN A 38 -5.91 -2.22 19.54
N LEU A 39 -6.38 -3.35 19.00
CA LEU A 39 -7.79 -3.52 18.60
C LEU A 39 -8.78 -3.69 19.75
N GLU A 40 -8.32 -4.04 20.96
CA GLU A 40 -9.19 -4.16 22.14
C GLU A 40 -9.64 -2.77 22.63
N GLU A 41 -8.83 -1.74 22.42
CA GLU A 41 -9.15 -0.33 22.73
C GLU A 41 -9.80 0.40 21.54
N GLY A 42 -9.90 -0.27 20.39
CA GLY A 42 -10.26 0.33 19.12
C GLY A 42 -9.06 0.95 18.41
N ALA A 43 -9.01 0.76 17.09
CA ALA A 43 -7.97 1.28 16.23
C ALA A 43 -8.55 2.15 15.12
N LEU A 44 -8.04 3.36 14.98
CA LEU A 44 -8.29 4.18 13.80
C LEU A 44 -7.63 3.54 12.57
N LEU A 45 -8.35 3.53 11.46
CA LEU A 45 -7.90 2.99 10.19
C LEU A 45 -7.41 4.09 9.27
N TYR A 46 -6.53 3.72 8.34
CA TYR A 46 -6.02 4.63 7.31
C TYR A 46 -6.57 4.23 5.94
N PRO A 47 -6.98 5.20 5.11
CA PRO A 47 -7.57 4.90 3.81
C PRO A 47 -6.51 4.45 2.79
N ILE A 48 -6.89 3.48 1.97
CA ILE A 48 -6.10 3.00 0.85
C ILE A 48 -6.46 3.83 -0.39
N ARG A 49 -5.78 4.96 -0.62
CA ARG A 49 -6.22 5.93 -1.64
C ARG A 49 -5.96 5.43 -3.07
N VAL A 50 -6.96 5.56 -3.94
CA VAL A 50 -6.82 5.26 -5.37
C VAL A 50 -5.87 6.28 -5.99
N GLY A 51 -4.88 5.81 -6.76
CA GLY A 51 -3.84 6.67 -7.34
C GLY A 51 -2.76 7.11 -6.35
N TRP A 52 -2.72 6.53 -5.14
CA TRP A 52 -1.56 6.65 -4.25
C TRP A 52 -0.33 6.12 -4.98
N GLN A 53 0.76 6.90 -4.91
CA GLN A 53 1.99 6.57 -5.60
C GLN A 53 3.21 6.85 -4.74
N THR A 54 4.08 5.84 -4.62
CA THR A 54 5.39 5.96 -3.98
C THR A 54 6.49 5.56 -4.95
N VAL A 55 7.72 5.93 -4.63
CA VAL A 55 8.91 5.49 -5.33
C VAL A 55 9.98 5.02 -4.35
N ILE A 56 10.65 3.92 -4.71
CA ILE A 56 11.88 3.48 -4.06
C ILE A 56 12.99 3.38 -5.10
N GLU A 57 14.23 3.60 -4.68
CA GLU A 57 15.40 3.32 -5.49
C GLU A 57 16.08 2.03 -5.02
N GLN A 58 16.27 1.08 -5.93
CA GLN A 58 17.00 -0.15 -5.68
C GLN A 58 17.81 -0.53 -6.92
N ASN A 59 19.08 -0.89 -6.74
CA ASN A 59 19.99 -1.24 -7.84
C ASN A 59 20.01 -0.20 -8.98
N ASN A 60 20.10 1.09 -8.63
CA ASN A 60 20.13 2.23 -9.55
C ASN A 60 18.90 2.28 -10.49
N LYS A 61 17.76 1.78 -10.03
CA LYS A 61 16.48 1.85 -10.71
C LYS A 61 15.42 2.37 -9.76
N HIS A 62 14.56 3.23 -10.29
CA HIS A 62 13.37 3.68 -9.61
C HIS A 62 12.23 2.68 -9.85
N PHE A 63 11.57 2.30 -8.76
CA PHE A 63 10.39 1.45 -8.76
C PHE A 63 9.24 2.26 -8.20
N TYR A 64 8.25 2.54 -9.05
CA TYR A 64 7.06 3.29 -8.67
C TYR A 64 5.95 2.32 -8.35
N MET A 65 5.39 2.40 -7.14
CA MET A 65 4.20 1.65 -6.73
C MET A 65 2.96 2.50 -6.96
N HIS A 66 1.88 1.88 -7.44
CA HIS A 66 0.60 2.50 -7.72
C HIS A 66 -0.52 1.69 -7.09
N ILE A 67 -1.47 2.38 -6.47
CA ILE A 67 -2.73 1.77 -6.01
C ILE A 67 -3.82 2.02 -7.06
N THR A 68 -4.49 0.97 -7.50
CA THR A 68 -5.58 0.98 -8.49
C THR A 68 -6.89 0.47 -7.91
N GLU A 69 -8.01 0.74 -8.59
CA GLU A 69 -9.28 0.04 -8.33
C GLU A 69 -9.23 -1.36 -8.92
N GLY A 70 -9.52 -2.37 -8.10
CA GLY A 70 -9.55 -3.75 -8.51
C GLY A 70 -8.17 -4.39 -8.66
N ASN A 71 -8.14 -5.69 -8.46
CA ASN A 71 -7.01 -6.57 -8.78
C ASN A 71 -7.53 -7.83 -9.49
N GLU A 72 -6.61 -8.71 -9.91
CA GLU A 72 -6.94 -9.97 -10.59
C GLU A 72 -7.95 -10.86 -9.84
N ASN A 73 -8.04 -10.75 -8.52
CA ASN A 73 -8.91 -11.57 -7.67
C ASN A 73 -10.26 -10.90 -7.39
N SER A 74 -10.35 -9.57 -7.46
CA SER A 74 -11.56 -8.83 -7.09
C SER A 74 -11.55 -7.39 -7.58
N GLU A 75 -12.64 -6.95 -8.21
CA GLU A 75 -12.84 -5.56 -8.64
C GLU A 75 -13.13 -4.60 -7.47
N ILE A 76 -13.56 -5.11 -6.32
CA ILE A 76 -13.93 -4.29 -5.16
C ILE A 76 -12.77 -4.07 -4.20
N GLN A 77 -11.64 -4.74 -4.39
CA GLN A 77 -10.45 -4.61 -3.54
C GLN A 77 -9.41 -3.70 -4.20
N PRO A 78 -8.48 -3.11 -3.43
CA PRO A 78 -7.35 -2.39 -3.99
C PRO A 78 -6.48 -3.31 -4.85
N GLY A 79 -6.00 -2.77 -5.98
CA GLY A 79 -4.94 -3.38 -6.76
C GLY A 79 -3.64 -2.64 -6.63
N TYR A 80 -2.55 -3.35 -6.84
CA TYR A 80 -1.21 -2.82 -6.72
C TYR A 80 -0.42 -3.11 -7.98
N ARG A 81 0.15 -2.07 -8.56
CA ARG A 81 0.98 -2.19 -9.76
C ARG A 81 2.30 -1.48 -9.56
N CYS A 82 3.39 -2.15 -9.88
CA CYS A 82 4.72 -1.56 -9.88
C CYS A 82 5.18 -1.30 -11.31
N HIS A 83 5.95 -0.23 -11.51
CA HIS A 83 6.66 -0.02 -12.78
C HIS A 83 8.08 0.53 -12.57
N SER A 84 8.95 0.26 -13.55
CA SER A 84 10.30 0.80 -13.62
C SER A 84 10.67 1.01 -15.09
N GLY A 85 10.81 2.28 -15.49
CA GLY A 85 10.92 2.64 -16.91
C GLY A 85 9.68 2.19 -17.69
N SER A 86 9.87 1.46 -18.79
CA SER A 86 8.79 0.91 -19.62
C SER A 86 8.25 -0.45 -19.16
N LYS A 87 8.79 -1.03 -18.07
CA LYS A 87 8.37 -2.35 -17.57
C LYS A 87 7.37 -2.19 -16.42
N PHE A 88 6.34 -3.04 -16.44
CA PHE A 88 5.28 -3.07 -15.43
C PHE A 88 5.15 -4.46 -14.84
N SER A 89 4.70 -4.55 -13.59
CA SER A 89 4.05 -5.74 -13.06
C SER A 89 2.62 -5.84 -13.60
N ASP A 90 2.02 -7.00 -13.35
CA ASP A 90 0.58 -7.17 -13.38
C ASP A 90 -0.08 -6.40 -12.22
N ILE A 91 -1.42 -6.32 -12.21
CA ILE A 91 -2.16 -5.70 -11.10
C ILE A 91 -2.42 -6.78 -10.05
N GLU A 92 -1.63 -6.75 -8.99
CA GLU A 92 -1.60 -7.77 -7.95
C GLU A 92 -2.53 -7.40 -6.79
N ALA A 93 -2.96 -8.40 -6.02
CA ALA A 93 -3.71 -8.18 -4.78
C ALA A 93 -2.84 -7.71 -3.60
N ALA A 94 -1.51 -7.77 -3.73
CA ALA A 94 -0.59 -7.32 -2.69
C ALA A 94 0.55 -6.46 -3.26
N PRO A 95 0.93 -5.36 -2.58
CA PRO A 95 2.02 -4.48 -3.02
C PRO A 95 3.37 -5.20 -3.05
N SER A 96 3.61 -6.13 -2.12
CA SER A 96 4.83 -6.92 -2.08
C SER A 96 4.99 -7.80 -3.31
N TYR A 97 3.90 -8.36 -3.84
CA TYR A 97 3.91 -9.17 -5.05
C TYR A 97 4.19 -8.30 -6.27
N ALA A 98 3.54 -7.13 -6.39
CA ALA A 98 3.70 -6.24 -7.54
C ALA A 98 5.16 -5.82 -7.75
N ILE A 99 5.83 -5.37 -6.69
CA ILE A 99 7.23 -4.97 -6.82
C ILE A 99 8.16 -6.17 -6.93
N THR A 100 7.92 -7.26 -6.19
CA THR A 100 8.82 -8.42 -6.20
C THR A 100 8.78 -9.13 -7.56
N SER A 101 7.60 -9.24 -8.19
CA SER A 101 7.43 -9.85 -9.51
C SER A 101 8.11 -9.01 -10.58
N LEU A 102 7.92 -7.69 -10.57
CA LEU A 102 8.63 -6.79 -11.48
C LEU A 102 10.15 -6.82 -11.26
N TYR A 103 10.59 -6.79 -10.00
CA TYR A 103 12.01 -6.78 -9.68
C TYR A 103 12.71 -8.04 -10.21
N LYS A 104 12.11 -9.22 -10.01
CA LYS A 104 12.60 -10.47 -10.59
C LYS A 104 12.55 -10.48 -12.12
N ARG A 105 11.52 -9.87 -12.73
CA ARG A 105 11.43 -9.71 -14.19
C ARG A 105 12.55 -8.81 -14.76
N ILE A 106 13.09 -7.89 -13.96
CA ILE A 106 14.21 -7.03 -14.34
C ILE A 106 15.56 -7.68 -13.99
N PHE A 107 15.62 -8.40 -12.88
CA PHE A 107 16.81 -9.07 -12.34
C PHE A 107 16.48 -10.56 -12.05
N PRO A 108 16.51 -11.43 -13.08
CA PRO A 108 16.02 -12.82 -12.97
C PRO A 108 16.66 -13.66 -11.85
N ASP A 109 17.96 -13.47 -11.62
CA ASP A 109 18.72 -14.24 -10.62
C ASP A 109 18.53 -13.72 -9.19
N SER A 110 17.72 -12.67 -8.99
CA SER A 110 17.54 -12.07 -7.68
C SER A 110 16.52 -12.80 -6.82
N MET A 111 16.90 -13.04 -5.56
CA MET A 111 16.02 -13.55 -4.50
C MET A 111 15.43 -12.44 -3.62
N THR A 112 15.64 -11.17 -3.98
CA THR A 112 15.13 -10.01 -3.22
C THR A 112 13.60 -10.06 -3.16
N LYS A 113 13.08 -9.83 -1.95
CA LYS A 113 11.65 -9.64 -1.67
C LYS A 113 11.49 -8.30 -0.98
N PHE A 114 10.35 -7.65 -1.20
CA PHE A 114 10.03 -6.36 -0.60
C PHE A 114 8.86 -6.50 0.37
N SER A 115 8.89 -5.73 1.45
CA SER A 115 7.76 -5.57 2.36
C SER A 115 6.71 -4.65 1.74
N GLY A 116 5.45 -5.06 1.77
CA GLY A 116 4.32 -4.29 1.24
C GLY A 116 4.11 -2.95 1.94
N PRO A 117 3.94 -2.92 3.28
CA PRO A 117 3.82 -1.68 4.05
C PRO A 117 4.99 -0.73 3.78
N PHE A 118 6.22 -1.25 3.75
CA PHE A 118 7.41 -0.47 3.47
C PHE A 118 7.32 0.23 2.10
N VAL A 119 7.04 -0.50 1.02
CA VAL A 119 7.03 0.09 -0.33
C VAL A 119 5.88 1.07 -0.54
N LEU A 120 4.79 0.95 0.21
CA LEU A 120 3.70 1.95 0.23
C LEU A 120 4.01 3.14 1.15
N GLY A 121 5.08 3.06 1.94
CA GLY A 121 5.46 4.06 2.94
C GLY A 121 4.54 4.08 4.16
N TRP A 122 3.80 3.01 4.42
CA TRP A 122 2.88 2.91 5.56
C TRP A 122 3.56 2.70 6.91
N ASP A 123 4.87 2.45 6.91
CA ASP A 123 5.68 2.50 8.13
C ASP A 123 6.05 3.95 8.52
N ASN A 124 5.75 4.94 7.66
CA ASN A 124 6.00 6.35 7.91
C ASN A 124 4.72 7.09 8.36
N ASN A 125 4.76 7.66 9.57
CA ASN A 125 3.65 8.42 10.14
C ASN A 125 3.21 9.59 9.24
N GLU A 126 4.14 10.31 8.62
CA GLU A 126 3.80 11.45 7.76
C GLU A 126 2.99 11.03 6.54
N PHE A 127 3.24 9.82 6.02
CA PHE A 127 2.51 9.28 4.88
C PHE A 127 1.13 8.78 5.32
N LEU A 128 1.04 8.15 6.49
CA LEU A 128 -0.24 7.79 7.08
C LEU A 128 -1.11 9.04 7.31
N GLU A 129 -0.56 10.12 7.86
CA GLU A 129 -1.27 11.39 8.01
C GLU A 129 -1.66 12.01 6.65
N ALA A 130 -0.76 11.98 5.67
CA ALA A 130 -1.08 12.43 4.31
C ALA A 130 -2.24 11.64 3.68
N SER A 131 -2.38 10.35 4.02
CA SER A 131 -3.51 9.54 3.55
C SER A 131 -4.86 10.02 4.10
N LEU A 132 -4.88 10.68 5.26
CA LEU A 132 -6.11 11.23 5.85
C LEU A 132 -6.56 12.55 5.22
N LYS A 133 -5.79 13.11 4.28
CA LYS A 133 -6.20 14.32 3.57
C LYS A 133 -7.54 14.11 2.85
N ASP A 134 -8.45 15.06 3.06
CA ASP A 134 -9.82 15.10 2.50
C ASP A 134 -10.75 13.97 3.00
N VAL A 135 -10.36 13.27 4.06
CA VAL A 135 -11.21 12.29 4.75
C VAL A 135 -12.22 13.02 5.64
N HIS A 136 -13.51 12.76 5.42
CA HIS A 136 -14.59 13.37 6.20
C HIS A 136 -14.93 12.56 7.47
N PHE A 137 -14.75 11.25 7.39
CA PHE A 137 -14.94 10.31 8.48
C PHE A 137 -13.85 9.26 8.40
N GLN A 138 -13.08 9.11 9.47
CA GLN A 138 -12.05 8.07 9.57
C GLN A 138 -12.69 6.80 10.11
N ALA A 139 -12.55 5.70 9.37
CA ALA A 139 -13.02 4.41 9.84
C ALA A 139 -12.21 3.97 11.07
N PHE A 140 -12.84 3.16 11.91
CA PHE A 140 -12.19 2.52 13.05
C PHE A 140 -12.58 1.05 13.08
N ALA A 141 -11.74 0.22 13.68
CA ALA A 141 -12.00 -1.18 13.94
C ALA A 141 -11.94 -1.43 15.44
N ILE A 142 -12.85 -2.27 15.95
CA ILE A 142 -12.84 -2.73 17.34
C ILE A 142 -12.90 -4.25 17.38
N LYS A 143 -12.30 -4.85 18.40
CA LYS A 143 -12.41 -6.27 18.63
C LYS A 143 -13.43 -6.54 19.74
N ILE A 144 -14.46 -7.30 19.43
CA ILE A 144 -15.48 -7.77 20.38
C ILE A 144 -15.53 -9.29 20.32
N ASP A 145 -15.40 -9.96 21.46
CA ASP A 145 -15.46 -11.43 21.58
C ASP A 145 -14.57 -12.16 20.56
N GLY A 146 -13.36 -11.63 20.33
CA GLY A 146 -12.42 -12.22 19.38
C GLY A 146 -12.63 -11.85 17.90
N LYS A 147 -13.71 -11.13 17.57
CA LYS A 147 -14.04 -10.73 16.19
C LYS A 147 -13.74 -9.25 15.97
N ILE A 148 -13.06 -8.95 14.86
CA ILE A 148 -12.84 -7.57 14.41
C ILE A 148 -14.10 -7.11 13.68
N LEU A 149 -14.68 -6.01 14.16
CA LEU A 149 -15.82 -5.31 13.59
C LEU A 149 -15.35 -4.03 12.92
#